data_AF-A0A834CEH9-F1
#
_entry.id   AF-A0A834CEH9-F1
#
_cell.length_a   1.000
_cell.length_b   1.000
_cell.length_c   1.000
_cell.angle_alpha   90.00
_cell.angle_beta   90.00
_cell.angle_gamma   90.00
#
_symmetry.space_group_name_H-M   'P 1'
#
loop_
_entity.id
_entity.type
_entity.pdbx_description
1 polymer ?
#
loop_
_entity_poly.entity_id
_entity_poly.type
_entity_poly.pdbx_seq_one_letter_code
_entity_poly.pdbx_strand_id
1 'polypeptide(L)' 'MLLAGCTVLFSVLLQAMSSPTEDWQRATSIYDFNATDIDGNVIPLEKYRGNVVIITNVASK' A
#
# COMPACT_ATOMS: atom_id res chain seq x y z
N MET A 1 5.11 -15.34 -40.03
CA MET A 1 4.21 -14.32 -39.43
C MET A 1 3.31 -14.87 -38.31
N LEU A 2 3.06 -16.19 -38.21
CA LEU A 2 2.18 -16.77 -37.18
C LEU A 2 2.76 -16.79 -35.74
N LEU A 3 4.10 -16.88 -35.56
CA LEU A 3 4.71 -16.97 -34.23
C LEU A 3 4.75 -15.64 -33.44
N ALA A 4 4.73 -14.48 -34.12
CA ALA A 4 4.76 -13.18 -33.46
C ALA A 4 3.43 -12.83 -32.75
N GLY A 5 2.31 -13.40 -33.23
CA GLY A 5 1.00 -13.17 -32.61
C GLY A 5 0.87 -13.83 -31.23
N CYS A 6 1.39 -15.05 -31.08
CA CYS A 6 1.36 -15.77 -29.79
C CYS A 6 2.20 -15.08 -28.71
N THR A 7 3.39 -14.57 -29.06
CA THR A 7 4.22 -13.85 -28.09
C THR A 7 3.61 -12.53 -27.66
N VAL A 8 2.98 -11.78 -28.57
CA VAL A 8 2.28 -10.54 -28.21
C VAL A 8 1.08 -10.82 -27.30
N LEU A 9 0.27 -11.84 -27.62
CA LEU A 9 -0.90 -12.21 -26.81
C LEU A 9 -0.47 -12.67 -25.40
N PHE A 10 0.60 -13.47 -25.31
CA PHE A 10 1.15 -13.94 -24.05
C PHE A 10 1.73 -12.80 -23.20
N SER A 11 2.37 -11.82 -23.84
CA SER A 11 2.90 -10.62 -23.16
C SER A 11 1.78 -9.76 -22.56
N VAL A 12 0.67 -9.59 -23.28
CA VAL A 12 -0.50 -8.82 -22.81
C VAL A 12 -1.18 -9.54 -21.64
N LEU A 13 -1.32 -10.87 -21.72
CA LEU A 13 -1.87 -11.68 -20.63
C LEU A 13 -0.98 -11.63 -19.36
N LEU A 14 0.35 -11.60 -19.52
CA LEU A 14 1.27 -11.53 -18.39
C LEU A 14 1.22 -10.17 -17.65
N GLN A 15 0.99 -9.06 -18.38
CA GLN A 15 0.81 -7.74 -17.77
C GLN A 15 -0.51 -7.61 -17.00
N ALA A 16 -1.56 -8.31 -17.45
CA ALA A 16 -2.86 -8.37 -16.75
C ALA A 16 -2.80 -9.14 -15.42
N MET A 17 -1.74 -9.93 -15.18
CA MET A 17 -1.48 -10.64 -13.93
C MET A 17 -0.47 -9.90 -13.03
N SER A 18 -0.42 -8.57 -13.11
CA SER A 18 0.27 -7.80 -12.06
C SER A 18 -0.45 -8.03 -10.74
N SER A 19 0.32 -8.35 -9.68
CA SER A 19 -0.20 -8.49 -8.33
C SER A 19 -0.98 -7.23 -7.94
N PRO A 20 -2.12 -7.33 -7.23
CA PRO A 20 -2.78 -6.16 -6.67
C PRO A 20 -1.73 -5.34 -5.92
N THR A 21 -1.70 -4.03 -6.15
CA THR A 21 -0.88 -3.16 -5.33
C THR A 21 -1.37 -3.26 -3.89
N GLU A 22 -0.43 -3.52 -2.99
CA GLU A 22 -0.69 -3.61 -1.56
C GLU A 22 -1.43 -2.35 -1.09
N ASP A 23 -2.31 -2.47 -0.10
CA ASP A 23 -3.16 -1.34 0.31
C ASP A 23 -2.32 -0.11 0.71
N TRP A 24 -1.14 -0.31 1.31
CA TRP A 24 -0.22 0.77 1.65
C TRP A 24 0.38 1.49 0.43
N GLN A 25 0.46 0.83 -0.73
CA GLN A 25 0.94 1.44 -1.98
C GLN A 25 -0.13 2.32 -2.63
N ARG A 26 -1.41 2.07 -2.33
CA ARG A 26 -2.56 2.85 -2.82
C ARG A 26 -3.01 3.95 -1.86
N ALA A 27 -2.53 3.94 -0.63
CA ALA A 27 -2.87 4.93 0.38
C ALA A 27 -2.47 6.35 -0.07
N THR A 28 -3.37 7.29 0.15
CA THR A 28 -3.17 8.71 -0.23
C THR A 28 -2.98 9.60 1.00
N SER A 29 -3.29 9.06 2.18
CA SER A 29 -3.21 9.77 3.45
C SER A 29 -2.73 8.84 4.56
N ILE A 30 -2.14 9.43 5.60
CA ILE A 30 -1.85 8.72 6.84
C ILE A 30 -3.12 8.19 7.52
N TYR A 31 -4.28 8.80 7.22
CA TYR A 31 -5.56 8.41 7.80
C TYR A 31 -6.11 7.08 7.24
N ASP A 32 -5.53 6.57 6.16
CA ASP A 32 -5.86 5.27 5.57
C ASP A 32 -5.27 4.10 6.40
N PHE A 33 -4.49 4.40 7.45
CA PHE A 33 -3.77 3.43 8.25
C PHE A 33 -4.31 3.32 9.68
N ASN A 34 -4.07 2.14 10.26
CA ASN A 34 -4.22 1.89 11.69
C ASN A 34 -2.84 1.69 12.33
N ALA A 35 -2.73 1.98 13.63
CA ALA A 35 -1.53 1.74 14.42
C ALA A 35 -1.89 0.98 15.69
N THR A 36 -0.98 0.13 16.17
CA THR A 36 -1.08 -0.45 17.51
C THR A 36 -0.51 0.56 18.51
N ASP A 37 -1.31 0.96 19.50
CA ASP A 37 -0.83 1.83 20.57
C ASP A 37 0.01 1.07 21.62
N ILE A 38 0.52 1.80 22.61
CA ILE A 38 1.38 1.23 23.68
C ILE A 38 0.64 0.24 24.58
N ASP A 39 -0.69 0.26 24.58
CA ASP A 39 -1.56 -0.64 25.34
C ASP A 39 -1.98 -1.85 24.52
N GLY A 40 -1.56 -1.96 23.26
CA GLY A 40 -1.85 -3.06 22.35
C GLY A 40 -3.16 -2.92 21.56
N ASN A 41 -3.82 -1.76 21.61
CA ASN A 41 -5.04 -1.53 20.87
C ASN A 41 -4.76 -1.09 19.45
N VAL A 42 -5.48 -1.66 18.48
CA VAL A 42 -5.46 -1.18 17.09
C VAL A 42 -6.36 0.05 16.99
N ILE A 43 -5.76 1.21 16.72
CA ILE A 43 -6.44 2.49 16.60
C ILE A 43 -6.31 3.06 15.18
N PRO A 44 -7.36 3.69 14.64
CA PRO A 44 -7.26 4.39 13.37
C PRO A 44 -6.51 5.72 13.54
N LEU A 45 -5.61 6.03 12.59
CA LEU A 45 -4.91 7.32 12.57
C LEU A 45 -5.84 8.48 12.22
N GLU A 46 -7.03 8.19 11.67
CA GLU A 46 -8.15 9.13 11.47
C GLU A 46 -8.43 10.00 12.71
N LYS A 47 -8.19 9.48 13.92
CA LYS A 47 -8.42 10.22 15.17
C LYS A 47 -7.62 11.53 15.27
N TYR A 48 -6.57 11.69 14.47
CA TYR A 48 -5.71 12.89 14.46
C TYR A 48 -6.11 13.91 13.38
N ARG A 49 -7.16 13.66 12.58
CA ARG A 49 -7.61 14.57 11.54
C ARG A 49 -7.85 15.99 12.09
N GLY A 50 -7.37 16.99 11.35
CA GLY A 50 -7.46 18.41 11.73
C GLY A 50 -6.31 18.90 12.61
N ASN A 51 -5.41 18.02 13.04
CA ASN A 51 -4.19 18.38 13.76
C ASN A 51 -2.95 18.27 12.87
N VAL A 52 -1.89 19.00 13.23
CA VAL A 52 -0.56 18.78 12.67
C VAL A 52 0.02 17.52 13.31
N VAL A 53 0.47 16.56 12.49
CA VAL A 53 1.01 15.28 12.93
C VAL A 53 2.49 15.18 12.55
N ILE A 54 3.34 14.81 13.52
CA ILE A 54 4.75 14.47 13.29
C ILE A 54 4.91 12.97 13.46
N ILE A 55 5.40 12.30 12.42
CA ILE A 55 5.74 10.88 12.44
C ILE A 55 7.26 10.79 12.46
N THR A 56 7.80 10.05 13.42
CA THR A 56 9.25 9.86 13.57
C THR A 56 9.57 8.40 13.82
N ASN A 57 10.66 7.93 13.23
CA ASN A 57 11.22 6.63 13.56
C ASN A 57 12.11 6.81 14.79
N VAL A 58 11.78 6.12 15.89
CA VAL A 58 12.56 6.14 17.12
C VAL A 58 13.31 4.82 17.24
N ALA A 59 14.64 4.89 17.40
CA ALA A 59 15.44 3.74 17.80
C ALA A 59 15.51 3.69 19.33
N SER A 60 14.94 2.65 19.95
CA SER A 60 15.14 2.36 21.38
C SER A 60 16.28 1.36 21.57
N LYS A 61 16.99 1.47 22.69
CA LYS A 61 18.14 0.63 23.07
C LYS A 61 17.69 -0.70 23.69
#